data_AF-A0A2E5V8R0-F1
#
_entry.id   AF-A0A2E5V8R0-F1
#
_cell.length_a   1.000
_cell.length_b   1.000
_cell.length_c   1.000
_cell.angle_alpha   90.00
_cell.angle_beta   90.00
_cell.angle_gamma   90.00
#
_symmetry.space_group_name_H-M   'P 1'
#
loop_
_entity.id
_entity.type
_entity.pdbx_description
1 polymer ?
#
loop_
_entity_poly.entity_id
_entity_poly.type
_entity_poly.pdbx_seq_one_letter_code
_entity_poly.pdbx_strand_id
1 'polypeptide(L)'
;MLTLVNRKKLVEAGRGTRLGAHWPGQRCLAKTRKGTPCQNPVVTDRSRCRMHGGKSTGPRTPEGKQRIVDAHWKHGRRSRAHVAKVRYINSEIRRITNQLKQSGFIP
;
A
#
# COMPACT_ATOMS: atom_id res chain seq x y z
N MET A 1 29.54 14.23 30.61
CA MET A 1 28.63 14.99 29.72
C MET A 1 29.41 15.50 28.51
N LEU A 2 28.85 15.41 27.30
CA LEU A 2 29.45 16.00 26.10
C LEU A 2 29.28 17.52 26.16
N THR A 3 30.36 18.27 26.36
CA THR A 3 30.33 19.74 26.32
C THR A 3 30.26 20.21 24.87
N LEU A 4 29.41 21.21 24.58
CA LEU A 4 29.16 21.78 23.24
C LEU A 4 30.43 22.24 22.50
N VAL A 5 31.51 22.51 23.24
CA VAL A 5 32.82 22.94 22.71
C VAL A 5 33.59 21.85 21.97
N ASN A 6 33.34 20.55 22.21
CA ASN A 6 34.06 19.49 21.49
C ASN A 6 33.24 18.90 20.33
N ARG A 7 33.14 19.70 19.26
CA ARG A 7 32.42 19.34 18.03
C ARG A 7 32.89 18.01 17.44
N LYS A 8 34.18 17.67 17.55
CA LYS A 8 34.76 16.43 17.02
C LYS A 8 34.25 15.19 17.77
N LYS A 9 34.28 15.21 19.11
CA LYS A 9 33.73 14.12 19.94
C LYS A 9 32.22 13.92 19.72
N LEU A 10 31.47 15.02 19.60
CA LEU A 10 30.04 14.98 19.28
C LEU A 10 29.78 14.35 17.90
N VAL A 11 30.57 14.74 16.89
CA VAL A 11 30.47 14.20 15.53
C VAL A 11 30.71 12.69 15.51
N GLU A 12 31.74 12.23 16.21
CA GLU A 12 32.12 10.82 16.27
C GLU A 12 31.05 9.98 16.97
N ALA A 13 30.55 10.44 18.13
CA ALA A 13 29.47 9.77 18.87
C ALA A 13 28.19 9.64 18.03
N GLY A 14 27.90 10.61 17.15
CA GLY A 14 26.73 10.59 16.29
C GLY A 14 26.88 9.77 15.01
N ARG A 15 28.07 9.24 14.67
CA ARG A 15 28.26 8.53 13.39
C ARG A 15 27.38 7.28 13.27
N GLY A 16 27.22 6.51 14.34
CA GLY A 16 26.41 5.27 14.34
C GLY A 16 24.90 5.51 14.18
N THR A 17 24.41 6.71 14.55
CA THR A 17 22.99 7.08 14.49
C THR A 17 22.65 8.00 13.32
N ARG A 18 23.65 8.43 12.53
CA ARG A 18 23.42 9.23 11.32
C ARG A 18 22.74 8.40 10.25
N LEU A 19 21.55 8.85 9.86
CA LEU A 19 20.86 8.34 8.70
C LEU A 19 21.56 8.85 7.43
N GLY A 20 22.44 8.04 6.85
CA GLY A 20 23.13 8.31 5.59
C GLY A 20 22.83 7.28 4.49
N ALA A 21 23.43 7.43 3.31
CA ALA A 21 23.26 6.49 2.21
C ALA A 21 23.64 5.04 2.59
N HIS A 22 24.67 4.89 3.43
CA HIS A 22 25.24 3.60 3.86
C HIS A 22 24.73 3.13 5.24
N TRP A 23 23.60 3.64 5.72
CA TRP A 23 23.06 3.19 7.00
C TRP A 23 22.59 1.73 6.89
N PRO A 24 23.00 0.83 7.80
CA PRO A 24 22.75 -0.61 7.66
C PRO A 24 21.29 -1.03 7.88
N GLY A 25 20.46 -0.17 8.47
CA GLY A 25 19.06 -0.52 8.76
C GLY A 25 18.12 -0.39 7.55
N GLN A 26 16.91 -0.92 7.70
CA GLN A 26 15.92 -0.94 6.62
C GLN A 26 15.30 0.44 6.36
N ARG A 27 15.31 0.86 5.08
CA ARG A 27 14.67 2.08 4.59
C ARG A 27 13.20 1.83 4.26
N CYS A 28 12.36 2.84 4.47
CA CYS A 28 10.92 2.72 4.22
C CYS A 28 10.57 2.53 2.75
N LEU A 29 11.25 3.24 1.84
CA LEU A 29 11.10 3.17 0.39
C LEU A 29 9.68 3.42 -0.17
N ALA A 30 8.73 3.89 0.65
CA ALA A 30 7.43 4.33 0.15
C ALA A 30 7.60 5.55 -0.76
N LYS A 31 6.79 5.65 -1.81
CA LYS A 31 6.78 6.80 -2.71
C LYS A 31 6.39 8.07 -1.94
N THR A 32 7.28 9.04 -1.89
CA THR A 32 7.00 10.35 -1.28
C THR A 32 6.14 11.21 -2.19
N ARG A 33 5.63 12.34 -1.68
CA ARG A 33 4.92 13.34 -2.51
C ARG A 33 5.75 13.88 -3.67
N LYS A 34 7.09 13.87 -3.56
CA LYS A 34 8.03 14.28 -4.62
C LYS A 34 8.31 13.15 -5.63
N GLY A 35 7.69 11.98 -5.48
CA GLY A 35 7.91 10.83 -6.35
C GLY A 35 9.13 9.97 -6.02
N THR A 36 10.02 10.42 -5.13
CA THR A 36 11.22 9.69 -4.72
C THR A 36 10.95 8.68 -3.60
N PRO A 37 11.80 7.63 -3.44
CA PRO A 37 11.66 6.66 -2.36
C PRO A 37 12.02 7.24 -0.99
N CYS A 38 11.19 6.95 0.03
CA CYS A 38 11.39 7.44 1.39
C CYS A 38 12.65 6.86 2.04
N GLN A 39 13.52 7.75 2.53
CA GLN A 39 14.78 7.39 3.20
C GLN A 39 14.67 7.29 4.73
N ASN A 40 13.49 7.51 5.31
CA ASN A 40 13.32 7.37 6.76
C ASN A 40 13.49 5.91 7.20
N PRO A 41 14.01 5.69 8.43
CA PRO A 41 14.10 4.36 9.01
C PRO A 41 12.70 3.78 9.20
N VAL A 42 12.60 2.47 8.99
CA VAL A 42 11.40 1.69 9.26
C VAL A 42 11.15 1.62 10.77
N VAL A 43 9.88 1.55 11.17
CA VAL A 43 9.53 1.25 12.56
C VAL A 43 9.93 -0.19 12.85
N THR A 44 10.50 -0.47 14.03
CA THR A 44 10.92 -1.82 14.44
C THR A 44 9.83 -2.86 14.15
N ASP A 45 10.22 -3.97 13.54
CA ASP A 45 9.36 -5.10 13.14
C ASP A 45 8.23 -4.75 12.15
N ARG A 46 8.42 -3.69 11.36
CA ARG A 46 7.50 -3.28 10.29
C ARG A 46 8.24 -3.17 8.96
N SER A 47 7.52 -2.75 7.93
CA SER A 47 8.07 -2.52 6.58
C SER A 47 8.10 -1.04 6.17
N ARG A 48 7.48 -0.14 6.95
CA ARG A 48 7.33 1.29 6.66
C ARG A 48 7.70 2.17 7.84
N CYS A 49 8.04 3.44 7.57
CA CYS A 49 8.33 4.43 8.61
C CYS A 49 7.05 4.98 9.24
N ARG A 50 7.19 5.73 10.35
CA ARG A 50 6.06 6.36 11.05
C ARG A 50 5.16 7.22 10.15
N MET A 51 5.73 7.83 9.12
CA MET A 51 5.02 8.75 8.20
C MET A 51 4.27 8.03 7.09
N HIS A 52 4.66 6.79 6.77
CA HIS A 52 4.07 5.99 5.69
C HIS A 52 3.36 4.75 6.25
N GLY A 53 2.70 4.92 7.41
CA GLY A 53 1.84 3.87 7.99
C GLY A 53 2.56 2.84 8.86
N GLY A 54 3.84 2.99 9.17
CA GLY A 54 4.56 2.06 10.05
C GLY A 54 3.98 1.96 11.47
N LYS A 55 3.27 2.99 11.94
CA LYS A 55 2.52 2.99 13.20
C LYS A 55 1.05 2.57 13.05
N SER A 56 0.57 2.42 11.82
CA SER A 56 -0.82 2.06 11.55
C SER A 56 -1.00 0.57 11.74
N THR A 57 -1.85 0.19 12.70
CA THR A 57 -2.11 -1.22 13.04
C THR A 57 -3.30 -1.81 12.30
N GLY A 58 -4.08 -0.98 11.60
CA GLY A 58 -5.38 -1.36 11.04
C GLY A 58 -6.42 -1.68 12.14
N PRO A 59 -7.66 -2.02 11.74
CA PRO A 59 -8.67 -2.52 12.67
C PRO A 59 -8.29 -3.91 13.17
N ARG A 60 -8.30 -4.09 14.49
CA ARG A 60 -7.98 -5.38 15.13
C ARG A 60 -9.22 -6.21 15.44
N THR A 61 -10.36 -5.56 15.65
CA THR A 61 -11.61 -6.24 16.02
C THR A 61 -12.44 -6.63 14.79
N PRO A 62 -13.29 -7.66 14.89
CA PRO A 62 -14.23 -8.02 13.84
C PRO A 62 -15.12 -6.85 13.41
N GLU A 63 -15.65 -6.09 14.38
CA GLU A 63 -16.54 -4.94 14.16
C GLU A 63 -15.79 -3.81 13.44
N GLY A 64 -14.54 -3.56 13.82
CA GLY A 64 -13.69 -2.56 13.18
C GLY A 64 -13.38 -2.93 11.73
N LYS A 65 -13.15 -4.22 11.45
CA LYS A 65 -12.99 -4.72 10.07
C LYS A 65 -14.27 -4.57 9.28
N GLN A 66 -15.42 -4.91 9.87
CA GLN A 66 -16.72 -4.80 9.22
C GLN A 66 -17.05 -3.35 8.86
N ARG A 67 -16.82 -2.40 9.78
CA ARG A 67 -17.01 -0.97 9.51
C ARG A 67 -16.21 -0.48 8.30
N ILE A 68 -14.98 -0.96 8.11
CA ILE A 68 -14.20 -0.63 6.91
C ILE A 68 -14.85 -1.23 5.67
N VAL A 69 -15.30 -2.49 5.71
CA VAL A 69 -16.00 -3.13 4.58
C VAL A 69 -17.25 -2.34 4.20
N ASP A 70 -18.05 -1.92 5.18
CA ASP A 70 -19.28 -1.17 4.97
C ASP A 70 -19.02 0.24 4.42
N ALA A 71 -17.91 0.87 4.81
CA ALA A 71 -17.51 2.19 4.31
C ALA A 71 -17.07 2.19 2.83
N HIS A 72 -16.71 1.03 2.25
CA HIS A 72 -16.19 0.96 0.87
C HIS A 72 -17.26 1.04 -0.24
N TRP A 73 -18.47 1.49 0.06
CA TRP A 73 -19.61 1.47 -0.86
C TRP A 73 -19.88 2.88 -1.43
N LYS A 74 -19.21 3.23 -2.55
CA LYS A 74 -19.62 4.41 -3.34
C LYS A 74 -20.77 4.13 -4.31
N HIS A 75 -20.82 2.93 -4.90
CA HIS A 75 -21.83 2.56 -5.91
C HIS A 75 -22.05 1.03 -6.03
N GLY A 76 -21.41 0.20 -5.21
CA GLY A 76 -21.55 -1.27 -5.22
C GLY A 76 -20.95 -2.02 -6.43
N ARG A 77 -20.70 -1.36 -7.57
CA ARG A 77 -20.17 -1.96 -8.83
C ARG A 77 -18.83 -2.70 -8.74
N ARG A 78 -18.09 -2.57 -7.64
CA ARG A 78 -16.79 -3.24 -7.42
C ARG A 78 -16.86 -4.31 -6.34
N SER A 79 -18.05 -4.59 -5.79
CA SER A 79 -18.23 -5.69 -4.86
C SER A 79 -17.95 -7.03 -5.55
N ARG A 80 -17.47 -8.02 -4.78
CA ARG A 80 -17.22 -9.37 -5.31
C ARG A 80 -18.45 -9.95 -6.00
N ALA A 81 -19.63 -9.77 -5.41
CA ALA A 81 -20.90 -10.22 -5.97
C ALA A 81 -21.21 -9.54 -7.31
N HIS A 82 -21.04 -8.22 -7.41
CA HIS A 82 -21.28 -7.51 -8.67
C HIS A 82 -20.28 -7.92 -9.75
N VAL A 83 -18.99 -8.02 -9.41
CA VAL A 83 -17.96 -8.47 -10.35
C VAL A 83 -18.25 -9.88 -10.86
N ALA A 84 -18.66 -10.80 -9.98
CA ALA A 84 -19.06 -12.15 -10.36
C ALA A 84 -20.27 -12.17 -11.29
N LYS A 85 -21.32 -11.38 -10.98
CA LYS A 85 -22.51 -11.21 -11.82
C LYS A 85 -22.15 -10.69 -13.21
N VAL A 86 -21.36 -9.62 -13.30
CA VAL A 86 -20.93 -9.04 -14.59
C VAL A 86 -20.07 -10.03 -15.37
N ARG A 87 -19.19 -10.79 -14.70
CA ARG A 87 -18.39 -11.82 -15.36
C ARG A 87 -19.28 -12.90 -16.00
N TYR A 88 -20.30 -13.36 -15.29
CA TYR A 88 -21.28 -14.33 -15.80
C TYR A 88 -22.10 -13.76 -16.97
N ILE A 89 -22.62 -12.54 -16.83
CA ILE A 89 -23.38 -11.89 -17.92
C ILE A 89 -22.49 -11.78 -19.18
N ASN A 90 -21.25 -11.34 -19.02
CA ASN A 90 -20.32 -11.20 -20.15
C ASN A 90 -19.93 -12.55 -20.76
N SER A 91 -19.87 -13.64 -19.99
CA SER A 91 -19.64 -14.98 -20.57
C SER A 91 -20.84 -15.44 -21.39
N GLU A 92 -22.05 -15.19 -20.92
CA GLU A 92 -23.27 -15.53 -21.66
C GLU A 92 -23.42 -14.68 -22.93
N ILE A 93 -23.16 -13.37 -22.84
CA ILE A 93 -23.13 -12.49 -24.02
C ILE A 93 -22.14 -13.04 -25.04
N ARG A 94 -20.89 -13.36 -24.63
CA ARG A 94 -19.89 -13.92 -25.54
C ARG A 94 -20.36 -15.23 -26.18
N ARG A 95 -20.98 -16.12 -25.41
CA ARG A 95 -21.52 -17.39 -25.92
C ARG A 95 -22.58 -17.14 -27.00
N ILE A 96 -23.54 -16.26 -26.72
CA ILE A 96 -24.63 -15.91 -27.64
C ILE A 96 -24.08 -15.20 -28.88
N THR A 97 -23.18 -14.22 -28.71
CA THR A 97 -22.53 -13.52 -29.83
C THR A 97 -21.79 -14.50 -30.73
N ASN A 98 -21.08 -15.49 -30.18
CA ASN A 98 -20.40 -16.50 -30.98
C ASN A 98 -21.39 -17.37 -31.77
N GLN A 99 -22.52 -17.76 -31.16
CA GLN A 99 -23.58 -18.51 -31.84
C GLN A 99 -24.16 -17.71 -33.01
N LEU A 100 -24.49 -16.43 -32.77
CA LEU A 100 -25.04 -15.55 -33.80
C LEU A 100 -24.08 -15.32 -34.96
N LYS A 101 -22.78 -15.17 -34.68
CA LYS A 101 -21.72 -15.09 -35.70
C LYS A 101 -21.65 -16.36 -36.54
N GLN A 102 -21.65 -17.53 -35.91
CA GLN A 102 -21.60 -18.82 -36.61
C GLN A 102 -22.81 -19.04 -37.52
N SER A 103 -23.99 -18.59 -37.10
CA SER A 103 -25.21 -18.63 -37.92
C SER A 103 -25.33 -17.50 -38.95
N GLY A 104 -24.37 -16.56 -39.00
CA GLY A 104 -24.36 -15.45 -39.96
C GLY A 104 -25.38 -14.34 -39.69
N PHE A 105 -26.02 -14.31 -38.51
CA PHE A 105 -26.97 -13.25 -38.13
C PHE A 105 -26.28 -11.92 -37.79
N ILE A 106 -25.00 -11.98 -37.39
CA ILE A 106 -24.15 -10.83 -37.14
C ILE A 106 -22.77 -11.09 -37.75
N PRO A 107 -22.08 -10.04 -38.23
CA PRO A 107 -20.70 -10.16 -38.70
C PRO A 107 -19.73 -10.54 -37.57
#